data_AF-A0A7X1AWW7-F1
#
_entry.id   AF-A0A7X1AWW7-F1
#
_cell.length_a   1.000
_cell.length_b   1.000
_cell.length_c   1.000
_cell.angle_alpha   90.00
_cell.angle_beta   90.00
_cell.angle_gamma   90.00
#
_symmetry.space_group_name_H-M   'P 1'
#
loop_
_entity.id
_entity.type
_entity.pdbx_description
1 polymer ?
#
loop_
_entity_poly.entity_id
_entity_poly.type
_entity_poly.pdbx_seq_one_letter_code
_entity_poly.pdbx_strand_id
1 'polypeptide(L)'
;MKLSLKAFRGVNDSFEVKFDTNQNLTVLYGENGSGKTTISDALEFVVDGKAGSLEDKSLDGKARLPQLVNAQRKKADLSVSLEIHNKTRSATLPASKVVHSGELDQQFKVLSRKNITRLIEEEPAKRFSRIQDFVSIPVLEREEKALNALLLAEKKIFDSQSRLVEQAHEILEELFTEHADKTKYGDRQKDWKEDILSESEETITEHLNLLQELHQQVKRLRADFTPLGGSYPAVKMAQRTFDNETKALTKLIADHSGDLAKAFKTLKHAKGYFEKTETDICPVCDTEVGHDSLVEKVNQKLDSL
;
A
#
# COMPACT_ATOMS: atom_id res chain seq x y z
N MET A 1 -3.96 10.13 56.81
CA MET A 1 -2.99 9.76 55.74
C MET A 1 -1.78 9.17 56.44
N LYS A 2 -1.19 8.12 55.89
CA LYS A 2 -0.03 7.43 56.49
C LYS A 2 1.07 7.23 55.46
N LEU A 3 2.29 7.62 55.79
CA LEU A 3 3.48 7.39 54.97
C LEU A 3 4.40 6.42 55.71
N SER A 4 4.73 5.30 55.08
CA SER A 4 5.67 4.30 55.60
C SER A 4 6.89 4.21 54.69
N LEU A 5 8.08 4.22 55.28
CA LEU A 5 9.37 4.15 54.60
C LEU A 5 10.18 2.97 55.15
N LYS A 6 10.89 2.27 54.26
CA LYS A 6 11.85 1.23 54.59
C LYS A 6 13.06 1.32 53.67
N ALA A 7 14.25 1.15 54.25
CA ALA A 7 15.54 1.22 53.54
C ALA A 7 15.69 2.48 52.66
N PHE A 8 15.13 3.61 53.10
CA PHE A 8 15.08 4.87 52.35
C PHE A 8 15.90 5.96 53.04
N ARG A 9 17.02 6.36 52.43
CA ARG A 9 18.00 7.34 52.93
C ARG A 9 18.40 7.06 54.38
N GLY A 10 18.07 7.95 55.32
CA GLY A 10 18.38 7.79 56.74
C GLY A 10 17.58 6.69 57.45
N VAL A 11 16.56 6.12 56.81
CA VAL A 11 15.70 5.07 57.40
C VAL A 11 16.25 3.69 57.03
N ASN A 12 16.67 2.92 58.03
CA ASN A 12 17.18 1.56 57.84
C ASN A 12 16.06 0.50 57.82
N ASP A 13 15.29 0.39 58.90
CA ASP A 13 14.25 -0.63 59.06
C ASP A 13 12.87 -0.15 58.66
N SER A 14 12.16 0.55 59.52
CA SER A 14 10.84 1.09 59.20
C SER A 14 10.64 2.41 59.91
N PHE A 15 10.12 3.39 59.19
CA PHE A 15 9.71 4.67 59.74
C PHE A 15 8.32 4.99 59.23
N GLU A 16 7.44 5.44 60.12
CA GLU A 16 6.05 5.75 59.79
C GLU A 16 5.69 7.14 60.27
N VAL A 17 5.02 7.90 59.40
CA VAL A 17 4.45 9.21 59.71
C VAL A 17 2.95 9.13 59.48
N LYS A 18 2.18 9.45 60.52
CA LYS A 18 0.73 9.60 60.44
C LYS A 18 0.40 11.07 60.37
N PHE A 19 -0.23 11.49 59.28
CA PHE A 19 -0.76 12.82 59.08
C PHE A 19 -2.23 12.85 59.49
N ASP A 20 -2.58 13.84 60.33
CA ASP A 20 -3.96 14.09 60.73
C ASP A 20 -4.75 14.58 59.50
N THR A 21 -5.79 13.85 59.14
CA THR A 21 -6.66 14.20 58.00
C THR A 21 -7.68 15.27 58.33
N ASN A 22 -7.89 15.58 59.62
CA ASN A 22 -8.79 16.63 60.05
C ASN A 22 -8.12 18.01 60.03
N GLN A 23 -6.79 18.05 59.84
CA GLN A 23 -6.03 19.30 59.73
C GLN A 23 -5.53 19.50 58.30
N ASN A 24 -5.70 20.73 57.81
CA ASN A 24 -5.27 21.10 56.46
C ASN A 24 -3.77 21.45 56.39
N LEU A 25 -3.09 21.58 57.53
CA LEU A 25 -1.68 21.97 57.62
C LEU A 25 -0.95 21.08 58.61
N THR A 26 0.16 20.50 58.17
CA THR A 26 1.12 19.80 59.04
C THR A 26 2.49 20.43 58.89
N VAL A 27 3.11 20.82 60.01
CA VAL A 27 4.47 21.39 60.03
C VAL A 27 5.44 20.35 60.60
N LEU A 28 6.44 19.98 59.79
CA LEU A 28 7.53 19.10 60.23
C LEU A 28 8.72 19.95 60.70
N TYR A 29 9.02 19.91 61.99
CA TYR A 29 10.13 20.64 62.60
C TYR A 29 11.24 19.70 63.09
N GLY A 30 12.45 20.22 63.20
CA GLY A 30 13.62 19.49 63.69
C GLY A 30 14.92 20.13 63.22
N GLU A 31 16.05 19.66 63.74
CA GLU A 31 17.38 20.17 63.40
C GLU A 31 17.80 19.86 61.96
N ASN A 32 18.78 20.58 61.42
CA ASN A 32 19.35 20.25 60.11
C ASN A 32 19.94 18.84 60.15
N GLY A 33 19.61 18.03 59.13
CA GLY A 33 20.00 16.61 59.10
C GLY A 33 19.01 15.64 59.75
N SER A 34 17.95 16.12 60.41
CA SER A 34 16.95 15.26 61.07
C SER A 34 16.03 14.45 60.12
N GLY A 35 16.25 14.50 58.81
CA GLY A 35 15.46 13.75 57.84
C GLY A 35 14.19 14.43 57.32
N LYS A 36 13.93 15.72 57.60
CA LYS A 36 12.78 16.46 57.05
C LYS A 36 12.67 16.35 55.51
N THR A 37 13.77 16.61 54.82
CA THR A 37 13.82 16.48 53.34
C THR A 37 13.60 15.05 52.88
N THR A 38 14.01 14.04 53.68
CA THR A 38 13.77 12.63 53.37
C THR A 38 12.28 12.29 53.29
N ILE A 39 11.44 12.88 54.14
CA ILE A 39 9.98 12.70 54.08
C ILE A 39 9.43 13.30 52.78
N SER A 40 9.87 14.51 52.42
CA SER A 40 9.49 15.16 51.15
C SER A 40 9.91 14.33 49.94
N ASP A 41 11.14 13.81 49.93
CA ASP A 41 11.66 13.00 48.84
C ASP A 41 10.95 11.63 48.74
N ALA A 42 10.51 11.08 49.87
CA ALA A 42 9.71 9.85 49.88
C ALA A 42 8.32 10.06 49.25
N LEU A 43 7.69 11.22 49.47
CA LEU A 43 6.44 11.59 48.80
C LEU A 43 6.63 11.73 47.28
N GLU A 44 7.69 12.40 46.83
CA GLU A 44 8.00 12.46 45.38
C GLU A 44 8.31 11.08 44.80
N PHE A 45 9.00 10.23 45.54
CA PHE A 45 9.34 8.88 45.10
C PHE A 45 8.09 7.99 44.94
N VAL A 46 7.17 8.00 45.91
CA VAL A 46 5.97 7.14 45.86
C VAL A 46 4.94 7.62 44.84
N VAL A 47 4.88 8.93 44.56
CA VAL A 47 3.91 9.52 43.62
C VAL A 47 4.46 9.54 42.19
N ASP A 48 5.69 10.07 42.01
CA ASP A 48 6.26 10.35 40.69
C ASP A 48 7.41 9.38 40.32
N GLY A 49 7.93 8.60 41.26
CA GLY A 49 9.11 7.76 41.03
C GLY A 49 10.42 8.54 40.85
N LYS A 50 10.44 9.79 41.31
CA LYS A 50 11.57 10.71 41.18
C LYS A 50 12.54 10.60 42.34
N ALA A 51 13.77 11.12 42.15
CA ALA A 51 14.81 11.15 43.19
C ALA A 51 14.75 12.37 44.11
N GLY A 52 13.76 13.25 43.88
CA GLY A 52 13.53 14.49 44.62
C GLY A 52 14.74 15.40 44.65
N SER A 53 15.19 15.76 45.84
CA SER A 53 16.30 16.68 46.08
C SER A 53 17.65 16.24 45.48
N LEU A 54 17.80 14.99 45.03
CA LEU A 54 19.00 14.50 44.35
C LEU A 54 18.99 14.78 42.84
N GLU A 55 17.88 15.20 42.25
CA GLU A 55 17.72 15.36 40.79
C GLU A 55 18.62 16.40 40.11
N ASP A 56 19.42 17.19 40.82
CA ASP A 56 20.41 18.07 40.16
C ASP A 56 21.83 17.85 40.65
N LYS A 57 22.03 16.95 41.62
CA LYS A 57 23.30 16.84 42.36
C LYS A 57 24.26 15.79 41.79
N SER A 58 23.97 15.24 40.61
CA SER A 58 24.83 14.22 40.01
C SER A 58 25.80 14.85 39.02
N LEU A 59 27.09 14.66 39.29
CA LEU A 59 28.21 15.05 38.43
C LEU A 59 28.49 14.03 37.30
N ASP A 60 27.97 12.79 37.41
CA ASP A 60 28.47 11.64 36.61
C ASP A 60 27.40 10.91 35.78
N GLY A 61 26.20 11.47 35.59
CA GLY A 61 25.17 10.91 34.71
C GLY A 61 24.58 9.53 35.10
N LYS A 62 24.99 8.94 36.24
CA LYS A 62 24.44 7.67 36.75
C LYS A 62 23.03 7.85 37.32
N ALA A 63 22.21 6.80 37.21
CA ALA A 63 20.86 6.76 37.78
C ALA A 63 20.90 7.12 39.28
N ARG A 64 20.06 8.09 39.68
CA ARG A 64 20.07 8.70 41.03
C ARG A 64 19.20 7.96 42.03
N LEU A 65 18.26 7.15 41.56
CA LEU A 65 17.35 6.36 42.37
C LEU A 65 18.07 5.38 43.33
N PRO A 66 19.15 4.68 42.93
CA PRO A 66 19.97 3.89 43.85
C PRO A 66 20.53 4.67 45.05
N GLN A 67 20.75 5.98 44.94
CA GLN A 67 21.26 6.79 46.05
C GLN A 67 20.19 7.09 47.11
N LEU A 68 18.92 6.77 46.83
CA LEU A 68 17.85 6.82 47.83
C LEU A 68 17.88 5.63 48.78
N VAL A 69 18.59 4.55 48.44
CA VAL A 69 18.69 3.36 49.29
C VAL A 69 19.57 3.68 50.48
N ASN A 70 19.15 3.27 51.68
CA ASN A 70 19.98 3.37 52.88
C ASN A 70 21.33 2.63 52.66
N ALA A 71 22.42 3.21 53.15
CA ALA A 71 23.77 2.70 52.92
C ALA A 71 24.00 1.25 53.41
N GLN A 72 23.21 0.77 54.36
CA GLN A 72 23.30 -0.58 54.94
C GLN A 72 22.33 -1.58 54.29
N ARG A 73 21.61 -1.19 53.25
CA ARG A 73 20.52 -1.97 52.65
C ARG A 73 20.75 -2.23 51.16
N LYS A 74 20.10 -3.26 50.64
CA LYS A 74 20.10 -3.56 49.21
C LYS A 74 18.96 -2.82 48.52
N LYS A 75 19.08 -2.61 47.21
CA LYS A 75 18.05 -1.89 46.43
C LYS A 75 16.66 -2.54 46.55
N ALA A 76 16.62 -3.87 46.52
CA ALA A 76 15.40 -4.65 46.68
C ALA A 76 14.71 -4.47 48.05
N ASP A 77 15.41 -3.95 49.06
CA ASP A 77 14.84 -3.70 50.38
C ASP A 77 14.06 -2.36 50.44
N LEU A 78 14.29 -1.45 49.49
CA LEU A 78 13.67 -0.13 49.46
C LEU A 78 12.18 -0.27 49.14
N SER A 79 11.35 0.18 50.07
CA SER A 79 9.92 0.38 49.86
C SER A 79 9.43 1.66 50.52
N VAL A 80 8.55 2.36 49.82
CA VAL A 80 7.82 3.51 50.34
C VAL A 80 6.35 3.31 50.01
N SER A 81 5.46 3.46 51.00
CA SER A 81 4.02 3.35 50.79
C SER A 81 3.28 4.54 51.38
N LEU A 82 2.29 5.01 50.65
CA LEU A 82 1.41 6.10 51.02
C LEU A 82 -0.04 5.60 51.04
N GLU A 83 -0.71 5.78 52.17
CA GLU A 83 -2.09 5.36 52.40
C GLU A 83 -2.98 6.59 52.68
N ILE A 84 -4.08 6.68 51.95
CA ILE A 84 -5.07 7.75 52.04
C ILE A 84 -6.46 7.17 51.82
N HIS A 85 -7.38 7.39 52.77
CA HIS A 85 -8.77 6.93 52.68
C HIS A 85 -8.90 5.45 52.25
N ASN A 86 -8.10 4.56 52.85
CA ASN A 86 -8.00 3.12 52.54
C ASN A 86 -7.48 2.75 51.15
N LYS A 87 -7.03 3.73 50.35
CA LYS A 87 -6.27 3.50 49.13
C LYS A 87 -4.79 3.60 49.44
N THR A 88 -4.02 2.63 48.96
CA THR A 88 -2.57 2.55 49.18
C THR A 88 -1.85 2.53 47.86
N ARG A 89 -0.84 3.38 47.74
CA ARG A 89 0.15 3.32 46.67
C ARG A 89 1.50 2.98 47.27
N SER A 90 2.24 2.09 46.63
CA SER A 90 3.58 1.70 47.03
C SER A 90 4.55 1.88 45.87
N ALA A 91 5.80 2.19 46.19
CA ALA A 91 6.89 2.29 45.25
C ALA A 91 8.09 1.48 45.76
N THR A 92 8.69 0.69 44.87
CA THR A 92 9.85 -0.16 45.16
C THR A 92 10.94 0.05 44.11
N LEU A 93 12.19 -0.31 44.46
CA LEU A 93 13.34 -0.21 43.56
C LEU A 93 14.05 -1.56 43.40
N PRO A 94 13.44 -2.57 42.76
CA PRO A 94 14.04 -3.90 42.63
C PRO A 94 15.39 -3.89 41.87
N ALA A 95 15.59 -2.93 40.96
CA ALA A 95 16.85 -2.75 40.23
C ALA A 95 17.24 -1.26 40.13
N SER A 96 16.98 -0.63 38.98
CA SER A 96 17.28 0.78 38.72
C SER A 96 16.06 1.58 38.23
N LYS A 97 14.89 0.95 38.19
CA LYS A 97 13.61 1.57 37.81
C LYS A 97 12.64 1.44 38.97
N VAL A 98 11.87 2.51 39.21
CA VAL A 98 10.80 2.50 40.20
C VAL A 98 9.65 1.68 39.65
N VAL A 99 9.09 0.81 40.49
CA VAL A 99 7.86 0.08 40.21
C VAL A 99 6.81 0.55 41.21
N HIS A 100 5.71 1.10 40.70
CA HIS A 100 4.55 1.49 41.48
C HIS A 100 3.52 0.36 41.54
N SER A 101 2.85 0.22 42.67
CA SER A 101 1.71 -0.68 42.84
C SER A 101 0.59 0.01 43.64
N GLY A 102 -0.64 -0.42 43.42
CA GLY A 102 -1.83 0.22 43.99
C GLY A 102 -2.23 1.52 43.29
N GLU A 103 -3.33 2.11 43.72
CA GLU A 103 -3.93 3.29 43.09
C GLU A 103 -4.12 4.42 44.10
N LEU A 104 -3.88 5.64 43.63
CA LEU A 104 -4.18 6.89 44.32
C LEU A 104 -4.87 7.83 43.32
N ASP A 105 -6.09 8.25 43.64
CA ASP A 105 -6.85 9.16 42.78
C ASP A 105 -6.41 10.64 42.95
N GLN A 106 -5.67 10.93 44.02
CA GLN A 106 -5.27 12.28 44.36
C GLN A 106 -3.95 12.64 43.69
N GLN A 107 -3.90 13.86 43.13
CA GLN A 107 -2.67 14.44 42.63
C GLN A 107 -1.86 15.00 43.79
N PHE A 108 -0.61 14.53 43.90
CA PHE A 108 0.37 15.05 44.84
C PHE A 108 1.39 15.86 44.08
N LYS A 109 1.68 17.07 44.57
CA LYS A 109 2.72 17.92 44.03
C LYS A 109 3.61 18.39 45.18
N VAL A 110 4.92 18.35 44.96
CA VAL A 110 5.90 18.75 45.95
C VAL A 110 6.58 20.05 45.51
N LEU A 111 6.47 21.06 46.37
CA LEU A 111 7.13 22.34 46.16
C LEU A 111 8.38 22.41 47.03
N SER A 112 9.53 22.06 46.46
CA SER A 112 10.82 22.15 47.14
C SER A 112 11.41 23.56 47.03
N ARG A 113 12.37 23.89 47.92
CA ARG A 113 13.14 25.16 47.85
C ARG A 113 13.73 25.39 46.46
N LYS A 114 14.24 24.32 45.83
CA LYS A 114 14.76 24.33 44.46
C LYS A 114 13.70 24.78 43.45
N ASN A 115 12.48 24.26 43.55
CA ASN A 115 11.38 24.61 42.64
C ASN A 115 11.02 26.10 42.78
N ILE A 116 11.02 26.62 44.02
CA ILE A 116 10.77 28.04 44.30
C ILE A 116 11.90 28.93 43.75
N THR A 117 13.16 28.58 44.01
CA THR A 117 14.31 29.35 43.52
C THR A 117 14.34 29.37 41.99
N ARG A 118 14.13 28.23 41.33
CA ARG A 118 14.04 28.17 39.87
C ARG A 118 12.91 29.04 39.32
N LEU A 119 11.75 29.05 39.97
CA LEU A 119 10.64 29.91 39.54
C LEU A 119 11.01 31.40 39.58
N ILE A 120 11.83 31.83 40.54
CA ILE A 120 12.27 33.22 40.68
C ILE A 120 13.35 33.57 39.65
N GLU A 121 14.29 32.65 39.41
CA GLU A 121 15.48 32.90 38.57
C GLU A 121 15.25 32.68 37.07
N GLU A 122 14.27 31.88 36.68
CA GLU A 122 14.05 31.47 35.29
C GLU A 122 13.39 32.59 34.45
N GLU A 123 13.51 32.53 33.12
CA GLU A 123 12.92 33.51 32.18
C GLU A 123 11.38 33.46 32.20
N PRO A 124 10.66 34.58 31.98
CA PRO A 124 9.20 34.64 32.05
C PRO A 124 8.47 33.54 31.25
N ALA A 125 8.93 33.23 30.03
CA ALA A 125 8.34 32.18 29.18
C ALA A 125 8.50 30.78 29.78
N LYS A 126 9.62 30.51 30.46
CA LYS A 126 9.90 29.22 31.10
C LYS A 126 9.28 29.11 32.49
N ARG A 127 9.05 30.23 33.20
CA ARG A 127 8.36 30.24 34.50
C ARG A 127 6.99 29.59 34.44
N PHE A 128 6.19 29.92 33.42
CA PHE A 128 4.85 29.35 33.27
C PHE A 128 4.90 27.82 33.20
N SER A 129 5.80 27.24 32.40
CA SER A 129 5.96 25.77 32.31
C SER A 129 6.29 25.09 33.64
N ARG A 130 6.85 25.82 34.62
CA ARG A 130 7.18 25.28 35.95
C ARG A 130 6.00 25.27 36.91
N ILE A 131 5.14 26.28 36.82
CA ILE A 131 3.93 26.37 37.65
C ILE A 131 2.71 25.75 36.97
N GLN A 132 2.80 25.46 35.67
CA GLN A 132 1.75 24.83 34.88
C GLN A 132 1.23 23.58 35.60
N ASP A 133 2.13 22.73 36.08
CA ASP A 133 1.79 21.53 36.85
C ASP A 133 0.99 21.79 38.15
N PHE A 134 1.04 23.00 38.70
CA PHE A 134 0.36 23.39 39.95
C PHE A 134 -0.91 24.22 39.69
N VAL A 135 -0.99 24.93 38.56
CA VAL A 135 -2.02 25.94 38.28
C VAL A 135 -2.91 25.52 37.11
N SER A 136 -2.40 24.71 36.19
CA SER A 136 -3.13 24.35 34.98
C SER A 136 -4.23 23.35 35.23
N ILE A 137 -5.27 23.51 34.41
CA ILE A 137 -6.39 22.60 34.30
C ILE A 137 -6.19 21.86 32.97
N PRO A 138 -5.64 20.64 32.97
CA PRO A 138 -5.24 19.95 31.73
C PRO A 138 -6.37 19.78 30.73
N VAL A 139 -7.61 19.66 31.24
CA VAL A 139 -8.82 19.59 30.41
C VAL A 139 -8.98 20.87 29.60
N LEU A 140 -8.89 22.04 30.23
CA LEU A 140 -9.08 23.32 29.56
C LEU A 140 -8.01 23.55 28.48
N GLU A 141 -6.75 23.26 28.80
CA GLU A 141 -5.63 23.39 27.84
C GLU A 141 -5.81 22.47 26.63
N ARG A 142 -6.34 21.24 26.84
CA ARG A 142 -6.64 20.32 25.75
C ARG A 142 -7.74 20.86 24.84
N GLU A 143 -8.83 21.34 25.43
CA GLU A 143 -9.96 21.90 24.66
C GLU A 143 -9.54 23.16 23.89
N GLU A 144 -8.77 24.06 24.50
CA GLU A 144 -8.24 25.26 23.84
C GLU A 144 -7.32 24.90 22.66
N LYS A 145 -6.44 23.90 22.84
CA LYS A 145 -5.58 23.42 21.75
C LYS A 145 -6.39 22.81 20.61
N ALA A 146 -7.44 22.05 20.92
CA ALA A 146 -8.34 21.49 19.93
C ALA A 146 -9.08 22.59 19.15
N LEU A 147 -9.59 23.60 19.85
CA LEU A 147 -10.25 24.76 19.24
C LEU A 147 -9.32 25.52 18.29
N ASN A 148 -8.09 25.79 18.72
CA ASN A 148 -7.09 26.45 17.88
C ASN A 148 -6.74 25.63 16.62
N ALA A 149 -6.67 24.30 16.74
CA ALA A 149 -6.43 23.43 15.60
C ALA A 149 -7.60 23.48 14.59
N LEU A 150 -8.84 23.51 15.09
CA LEU A 150 -10.04 23.64 14.24
C LEU A 150 -10.04 24.98 13.50
N LEU A 151 -9.79 26.10 14.19
CA LEU A 151 -9.71 27.42 13.57
C LEU A 151 -8.65 27.49 12.46
N LEU A 152 -7.48 26.89 12.68
CA LEU A 152 -6.43 26.84 11.68
C LEU A 152 -6.80 25.99 10.46
N ALA A 153 -7.53 24.89 10.67
CA ALA A 153 -8.00 24.03 9.58
C ALA A 153 -9.08 24.74 8.75
N GLU A 154 -10.04 25.37 9.41
CA GLU A 154 -11.12 26.12 8.76
C GLU A 154 -10.57 27.28 7.93
N LYS A 155 -9.61 28.05 8.49
CA LYS A 155 -8.94 29.12 7.75
C LYS A 155 -8.24 28.61 6.50
N LYS A 156 -7.55 27.46 6.58
CA LYS A 156 -6.89 26.86 5.40
C LYS A 156 -7.90 26.47 4.32
N ILE A 157 -9.04 25.90 4.72
CA ILE A 157 -10.10 25.54 3.79
C ILE A 157 -10.64 26.81 3.14
N PHE A 158 -10.97 27.82 3.93
CA PHE A 158 -11.44 29.11 3.44
C PHE A 158 -10.46 29.73 2.43
N ASP A 159 -9.19 29.84 2.77
CA ASP A 159 -8.15 30.38 1.88
C ASP A 159 -8.03 29.56 0.59
N SER A 160 -8.17 28.24 0.66
CA SER A 160 -8.13 27.37 -0.53
C SER A 160 -9.36 27.58 -1.43
N GLN A 161 -10.55 27.73 -0.86
CA GLN A 161 -11.78 27.99 -1.61
C GLN A 161 -11.76 29.38 -2.25
N SER A 162 -11.29 30.40 -1.51
CA SER A 162 -11.13 31.76 -2.04
C SER A 162 -10.22 31.77 -3.27
N ARG A 163 -9.07 31.08 -3.21
CA ARG A 163 -8.16 30.97 -4.37
C ARG A 163 -8.78 30.25 -5.56
N LEU A 164 -9.55 29.19 -5.32
CA LEU A 164 -10.24 28.47 -6.39
C LEU A 164 -11.27 29.34 -7.08
N VAL A 165 -12.01 30.15 -6.31
CA VAL A 165 -12.99 31.11 -6.86
C VAL A 165 -12.28 32.20 -7.66
N GLU A 166 -11.18 32.75 -7.15
CA GLU A 166 -10.36 33.73 -7.88
C GLU A 166 -9.84 33.17 -9.20
N GLN A 167 -9.25 31.96 -9.19
CA GLN A 167 -8.77 31.29 -10.41
C GLN A 167 -9.89 31.02 -11.41
N ALA A 168 -11.05 30.53 -10.94
CA ALA A 168 -12.19 30.31 -11.80
C ALA A 168 -12.71 31.63 -12.41
N HIS A 169 -12.65 32.73 -11.65
CA HIS A 169 -13.01 34.05 -12.15
C HIS A 169 -12.05 34.53 -13.24
N GLU A 170 -10.74 34.43 -13.00
CA GLU A 170 -9.70 34.77 -13.99
C GLU A 170 -9.87 33.97 -15.29
N ILE A 171 -10.06 32.66 -15.20
CA ILE A 171 -10.30 31.79 -16.37
C ILE A 171 -11.57 32.22 -17.12
N LEU A 172 -12.65 32.53 -16.40
CA LEU A 172 -13.89 32.99 -17.03
C LEU A 172 -13.75 34.35 -17.70
N GLU A 173 -12.91 35.25 -17.18
CA GLU A 173 -12.57 36.52 -17.82
C GLU A 173 -11.73 36.31 -19.09
N GLU A 174 -10.75 35.42 -19.04
CA GLU A 174 -9.92 35.05 -20.19
C GLU A 174 -10.78 34.46 -21.32
N LEU A 175 -11.61 33.47 -21.00
CA LEU A 175 -12.52 32.83 -21.96
C LEU A 175 -13.53 33.84 -22.56
N PHE A 176 -14.05 34.76 -21.75
CA PHE A 176 -14.93 35.82 -22.24
C PHE A 176 -14.18 36.73 -23.22
N THR A 177 -12.94 37.10 -22.90
CA THR A 177 -12.14 37.99 -23.75
C THR A 177 -11.79 37.34 -25.09
N GLU A 178 -11.53 36.04 -25.10
CA GLU A 178 -11.12 35.26 -26.27
C GLU A 178 -12.31 34.86 -27.17
N HIS A 179 -13.42 34.40 -26.58
CA HIS A 179 -14.49 33.74 -27.31
C HIS A 179 -15.82 34.51 -27.36
N ALA A 180 -16.00 35.56 -26.54
CA ALA A 180 -17.24 36.31 -26.60
C ALA A 180 -17.29 37.23 -27.83
N ASP A 181 -18.42 37.19 -28.53
CA ASP A 181 -18.69 38.15 -29.58
C ASP A 181 -18.92 39.54 -28.96
N LYS A 182 -17.86 40.37 -29.01
CA LYS A 182 -17.87 41.73 -28.45
C LYS A 182 -18.92 42.63 -29.10
N THR A 183 -19.40 42.31 -30.30
CA THR A 183 -20.46 43.07 -30.96
C THR A 183 -21.85 42.74 -30.40
N LYS A 184 -22.05 41.52 -29.89
CA LYS A 184 -23.31 41.05 -29.29
C LYS A 184 -23.37 41.36 -27.78
N TYR A 185 -22.28 41.11 -27.05
CA TYR A 185 -22.30 41.16 -25.58
C TYR A 185 -21.64 42.40 -24.97
N GLY A 186 -20.74 43.10 -25.68
CA GLY A 186 -19.98 44.21 -25.10
C GLY A 186 -19.20 43.76 -23.85
N ASP A 187 -19.33 44.48 -22.74
CA ASP A 187 -18.73 44.12 -21.43
C ASP A 187 -19.68 43.29 -20.52
N ARG A 188 -20.84 42.86 -21.04
CA ARG A 188 -21.84 42.12 -20.26
C ARG A 188 -21.49 40.64 -20.17
N GLN A 189 -20.48 40.33 -19.37
CA GLN A 189 -20.00 38.96 -19.15
C GLN A 189 -21.08 38.01 -18.63
N LYS A 190 -22.03 38.52 -17.84
CA LYS A 190 -23.13 37.72 -17.27
C LYS A 190 -24.08 37.19 -18.34
N ASP A 191 -24.49 38.05 -19.28
CA ASP A 191 -25.42 37.69 -20.36
C ASP A 191 -24.79 36.63 -21.30
N TRP A 192 -23.49 36.72 -21.56
CA TRP A 192 -22.74 35.70 -22.33
C TRP A 192 -22.67 34.34 -21.61
N LYS A 193 -22.46 34.35 -20.29
CA LYS A 193 -22.46 33.12 -19.47
C LYS A 193 -23.83 32.43 -19.51
N GLU A 194 -24.91 33.20 -19.37
CA GLU A 194 -26.28 32.66 -19.41
C GLU A 194 -26.61 32.05 -20.78
N ASP A 195 -26.21 32.71 -21.88
CA ASP A 195 -26.38 32.18 -23.24
C ASP A 195 -25.57 30.87 -23.45
N ILE A 196 -24.29 30.82 -23.08
CA ILE A 196 -23.47 29.59 -23.22
C ILE A 196 -24.07 28.44 -22.40
N LEU A 197 -24.49 28.71 -21.17
CA LEU A 197 -25.07 27.67 -20.32
C LEU A 197 -26.38 27.13 -20.93
N SER A 198 -27.17 27.98 -21.58
CA SER A 198 -28.38 27.56 -22.29
C SER A 198 -28.11 26.73 -23.54
N GLU A 199 -27.02 27.00 -24.28
CA GLU A 199 -26.60 26.18 -25.43
C GLU A 199 -25.96 24.85 -25.00
N SER A 200 -25.31 24.81 -23.84
CA SER A 200 -24.47 23.69 -23.41
C SER A 200 -25.23 22.39 -23.07
N GLU A 201 -26.42 22.42 -22.46
CA GLU A 201 -27.11 21.19 -22.07
C GLU A 201 -27.61 20.38 -23.28
N GLU A 202 -28.16 21.04 -24.30
CA GLU A 202 -28.62 20.40 -25.53
C GLU A 202 -27.42 19.94 -26.38
N THR A 203 -26.43 20.82 -26.57
CA THR A 203 -25.28 20.55 -27.45
C THR A 203 -24.32 19.49 -26.88
N ILE A 204 -24.12 19.43 -25.56
CA ILE A 204 -23.27 18.40 -24.93
C ILE A 204 -23.91 17.02 -25.07
N THR A 205 -25.23 16.92 -24.93
CA THR A 205 -25.96 15.66 -25.07
C THR A 205 -25.89 15.15 -26.51
N GLU A 206 -26.05 16.04 -27.49
CA GLU A 206 -25.89 15.71 -28.91
C GLU A 206 -24.46 15.23 -29.24
N HIS A 207 -23.44 15.96 -28.78
CA HIS A 207 -22.05 15.58 -29.00
C HIS A 207 -21.67 14.25 -28.31
N LEU A 208 -22.20 13.97 -27.11
CA LEU A 208 -22.01 12.69 -26.43
C LEU A 208 -22.63 11.53 -27.21
N ASN A 209 -23.83 11.71 -27.75
CA ASN A 209 -24.48 10.70 -28.59
C ASN A 209 -23.65 10.41 -29.84
N LEU A 210 -23.13 11.45 -30.50
CA LEU A 210 -22.31 11.32 -31.71
C LEU A 210 -20.99 10.59 -31.44
N LEU A 211 -20.33 10.89 -30.31
CA LEU A 211 -19.11 10.18 -29.87
C LEU A 211 -19.39 8.72 -29.50
N GLN A 212 -20.53 8.43 -28.87
CA GLN A 212 -20.93 7.06 -28.55
C GLN A 212 -21.21 6.25 -29.83
N GLU A 213 -21.86 6.85 -30.82
CA GLU A 213 -22.11 6.21 -32.11
C GLU A 213 -20.79 5.91 -32.85
N LEU A 214 -19.87 6.88 -32.90
CA LEU A 214 -18.54 6.69 -33.48
C LEU A 214 -17.78 5.57 -32.77
N HIS A 215 -17.81 5.52 -31.44
CA HIS A 215 -17.19 4.46 -30.66
C HIS A 215 -17.76 3.09 -30.99
N GLN A 216 -19.09 2.98 -31.14
CA GLN A 216 -19.74 1.74 -31.55
C GLN A 216 -19.34 1.31 -32.96
N GLN A 217 -19.26 2.25 -33.92
CA GLN A 217 -18.83 1.96 -35.29
C GLN A 217 -17.37 1.45 -35.33
N VAL A 218 -16.46 2.10 -34.59
CA VAL A 218 -15.06 1.65 -34.48
C VAL A 218 -14.97 0.26 -33.85
N LYS A 219 -15.79 -0.01 -32.82
CA LYS A 219 -15.84 -1.33 -32.18
C LYS A 219 -16.35 -2.41 -33.13
N ARG A 220 -17.38 -2.13 -33.94
CA ARG A 220 -17.88 -3.02 -34.99
C ARG A 220 -16.80 -3.29 -36.04
N LEU A 221 -16.15 -2.24 -36.56
CA LEU A 221 -15.09 -2.37 -37.55
C LEU A 221 -13.94 -3.25 -37.03
N ARG A 222 -13.53 -3.09 -35.77
CA ARG A 222 -12.50 -3.93 -35.15
C ARG A 222 -12.95 -5.39 -35.01
N ALA A 223 -14.21 -5.62 -34.64
CA ALA A 223 -14.79 -6.97 -34.58
C ALA A 223 -14.81 -7.62 -35.96
N ASP A 224 -15.21 -6.90 -37.01
CA ASP A 224 -15.29 -7.39 -38.39
C ASP A 224 -13.90 -7.69 -38.99
N PHE A 225 -12.86 -6.94 -38.59
CA PHE A 225 -11.47 -7.21 -39.01
C PHE A 225 -10.81 -8.39 -38.30
N THR A 226 -11.34 -8.84 -37.16
CA THR A 226 -10.77 -9.95 -36.39
C THR A 226 -10.82 -11.29 -37.16
N PRO A 227 -11.96 -11.68 -37.78
CA PRO A 227 -12.04 -12.83 -38.67
C PRO A 227 -11.11 -12.74 -39.89
N LEU A 228 -10.94 -11.54 -40.45
CA LEU A 228 -10.06 -11.28 -41.61
C LEU A 228 -8.58 -11.53 -41.28
N GLY A 229 -8.16 -11.24 -40.04
CA GLY A 229 -6.83 -11.59 -39.55
C GLY A 229 -6.58 -13.11 -39.46
N GLY A 230 -7.62 -13.89 -39.17
CA GLY A 230 -7.54 -15.35 -39.08
C GLY A 230 -7.67 -16.09 -40.42
N SER A 231 -8.39 -15.51 -41.39
CA SER A 231 -8.59 -16.12 -42.71
C SER A 231 -7.35 -16.02 -43.61
N TYR A 232 -6.52 -14.97 -43.49
CA TYR A 232 -5.31 -14.82 -44.30
C TYR A 232 -4.25 -15.92 -44.07
N PRO A 233 -3.90 -16.29 -42.81
CA PRO A 233 -3.06 -17.46 -42.54
C PRO A 233 -3.67 -18.77 -43.01
N ALA A 234 -4.99 -18.94 -42.87
CA ALA A 234 -5.70 -20.15 -43.29
C ALA A 234 -5.64 -20.35 -44.80
N VAL A 235 -5.88 -19.31 -45.59
CA VAL A 235 -5.73 -19.34 -47.06
C VAL A 235 -4.28 -19.63 -47.46
N LYS A 236 -3.31 -18.98 -46.81
CA LYS A 236 -1.88 -19.23 -47.08
C LYS A 236 -1.45 -20.67 -46.75
N MET A 237 -2.03 -21.26 -45.70
CA MET A 237 -1.78 -22.66 -45.33
C MET A 237 -2.43 -23.61 -46.33
N ALA A 238 -3.68 -23.37 -46.72
CA ALA A 238 -4.38 -24.15 -47.75
C ALA A 238 -3.62 -24.13 -49.09
N GLN A 239 -3.09 -22.98 -49.50
CA GLN A 239 -2.28 -22.86 -50.72
C GLN A 239 -1.00 -23.71 -50.65
N ARG A 240 -0.29 -23.68 -49.51
CA ARG A 240 0.91 -24.51 -49.31
C ARG A 240 0.60 -26.00 -49.38
N THR A 241 -0.52 -26.42 -48.78
CA THR A 241 -0.97 -27.82 -48.84
C THR A 241 -1.27 -28.21 -50.29
N PHE A 242 -2.01 -27.37 -51.02
CA PHE A 242 -2.31 -27.60 -52.43
C PHE A 242 -1.03 -27.72 -53.29
N ASP A 243 -0.06 -26.82 -53.11
CA ASP A 243 1.20 -26.85 -53.84
C ASP A 243 2.02 -28.12 -53.53
N ASN A 244 2.00 -28.58 -52.27
CA ASN A 244 2.69 -29.81 -51.86
C ASN A 244 2.03 -31.07 -52.43
N GLU A 245 0.71 -31.17 -52.36
CA GLU A 245 -0.05 -32.29 -52.94
C GLU A 245 0.13 -32.35 -54.47
N THR A 246 0.11 -31.19 -55.13
CA THR A 246 0.35 -31.11 -56.58
C THR A 246 1.76 -31.59 -56.94
N LYS A 247 2.78 -31.20 -56.18
CA LYS A 247 4.15 -31.70 -56.36
C LYS A 247 4.26 -33.21 -56.13
N ALA A 248 3.60 -33.74 -55.11
CA ALA A 248 3.57 -35.17 -54.83
C ALA A 248 2.93 -35.96 -55.98
N LEU A 249 1.80 -35.47 -56.51
CA LEU A 249 1.13 -36.07 -57.67
C LEU A 249 2.03 -36.03 -58.92
N THR A 250 2.68 -34.90 -59.18
CA THR A 250 3.57 -34.76 -60.34
C THR A 250 4.75 -35.73 -60.25
N LYS A 251 5.28 -35.95 -59.04
CA LYS A 251 6.37 -36.91 -58.80
C LYS A 251 5.93 -38.36 -59.03
N LEU A 252 4.75 -38.74 -58.54
CA LEU A 252 4.16 -40.06 -58.79
C LEU A 252 3.96 -40.36 -60.28
N ILE A 253 3.48 -39.37 -61.03
CA ILE A 253 3.32 -39.49 -62.49
C ILE A 253 4.69 -39.65 -63.17
N ALA A 254 5.69 -38.87 -62.77
CA ALA A 254 7.04 -38.97 -63.31
C ALA A 254 7.67 -40.35 -63.03
N ASP A 255 7.57 -40.84 -61.79
CA ASP A 255 8.16 -42.11 -61.35
C ASP A 255 7.56 -43.32 -62.08
N HIS A 256 6.28 -43.28 -62.48
CA HIS A 256 5.61 -44.41 -63.16
C HIS A 256 5.54 -44.30 -64.69
N SER A 257 5.69 -43.10 -65.26
CA SER A 257 5.65 -42.89 -66.72
C SER A 257 6.76 -43.64 -67.48
N GLY A 258 7.97 -43.70 -66.91
CA GLY A 258 9.12 -44.36 -67.54
C GLY A 258 9.01 -45.89 -67.58
N ASP A 259 8.44 -46.48 -66.54
CA ASP A 259 8.26 -47.93 -66.44
C ASP A 259 7.08 -48.42 -67.30
N LEU A 260 5.99 -47.65 -67.34
CA LEU A 260 4.86 -47.92 -68.24
C LEU A 260 5.26 -47.82 -69.72
N ALA A 261 6.05 -46.81 -70.10
CA ALA A 261 6.52 -46.66 -71.47
C ALA A 261 7.43 -47.81 -71.92
N LYS A 262 8.29 -48.33 -71.02
CA LYS A 262 9.12 -49.52 -71.30
C LYS A 262 8.28 -50.78 -71.42
N ALA A 263 7.33 -51.00 -70.51
CA ALA A 263 6.42 -52.15 -70.56
C ALA A 263 5.59 -52.16 -71.86
N PHE A 264 5.04 -51.01 -72.25
CA PHE A 264 4.27 -50.85 -73.49
C PHE A 264 5.12 -51.15 -74.74
N LYS A 265 6.35 -50.63 -74.81
CA LYS A 265 7.24 -50.88 -75.95
C LYS A 265 7.60 -52.35 -76.09
N THR A 266 7.89 -53.03 -74.97
CA THR A 266 8.20 -54.47 -74.96
C THR A 266 6.99 -55.29 -75.42
N LEU A 267 5.79 -54.98 -74.93
CA LEU A 267 4.57 -55.67 -75.34
C LEU A 267 4.22 -55.41 -76.81
N LYS A 268 4.46 -54.20 -77.34
CA LYS A 268 4.26 -53.90 -78.76
C LYS A 268 5.24 -54.65 -79.66
N HIS A 269 6.49 -54.81 -79.24
CA HIS A 269 7.46 -55.64 -79.95
C HIS A 269 7.07 -57.13 -79.91
N ALA A 270 6.60 -57.62 -78.75
CA ALA A 270 6.09 -58.99 -78.62
C ALA A 270 4.91 -59.24 -79.57
N LYS A 271 3.94 -58.31 -79.63
CA LYS A 271 2.81 -58.37 -80.57
C LYS A 271 3.29 -58.47 -82.02
N GLY A 272 4.20 -57.58 -82.44
CA GLY A 272 4.72 -57.58 -83.82
C GLY A 272 5.55 -58.82 -84.18
N TYR A 273 6.14 -59.51 -83.19
CA TYR A 273 6.82 -60.78 -83.40
C TYR A 273 5.81 -61.91 -83.63
N PHE A 274 4.77 -61.99 -82.80
CA PHE A 274 3.73 -63.00 -82.96
C PHE A 274 2.95 -62.79 -84.25
N GLU A 275 2.57 -61.57 -84.63
CA GLU A 275 1.87 -61.32 -85.91
C GLU A 275 2.65 -61.77 -87.17
N LYS A 276 3.97 -61.94 -87.08
CA LYS A 276 4.83 -62.33 -88.21
C LYS A 276 5.24 -63.80 -88.21
N THR A 277 5.00 -64.52 -87.13
CA THR A 277 5.56 -65.86 -86.93
C THR A 277 4.49 -66.77 -86.33
N GLU A 278 3.95 -67.68 -87.15
CA GLU A 278 3.03 -68.74 -86.70
C GLU A 278 3.83 -69.82 -85.96
N THR A 279 4.15 -69.55 -84.70
CA THR A 279 4.76 -70.53 -83.80
C THR A 279 3.83 -70.77 -82.62
N ASP A 280 3.45 -72.02 -82.41
CA ASP A 280 2.62 -72.46 -81.26
C ASP A 280 3.41 -72.58 -79.95
N ILE A 281 4.70 -72.25 -79.99
CA ILE A 281 5.62 -72.27 -78.85
C ILE A 281 6.08 -70.85 -78.58
N CYS A 282 5.90 -70.38 -77.34
CA CYS A 282 6.36 -69.05 -76.95
C CYS A 282 7.90 -69.01 -76.90
N PRO A 283 8.58 -68.13 -77.65
CA PRO A 283 10.05 -68.12 -77.78
C PRO A 283 10.80 -67.64 -76.53
N VAL A 284 10.09 -67.21 -75.48
CA VAL A 284 10.70 -66.70 -74.24
C VAL A 284 10.59 -67.72 -73.10
N CYS A 285 9.52 -68.50 -73.06
CA CYS A 285 9.26 -69.46 -71.97
C CYS A 285 9.02 -70.89 -72.47
N ASP A 286 9.25 -71.15 -73.76
CA ASP A 286 9.16 -72.45 -74.45
C ASP A 286 7.89 -73.27 -74.15
N THR A 287 6.80 -72.58 -73.84
CA THR A 287 5.52 -73.22 -73.50
C THR A 287 4.68 -73.35 -74.76
N GLU A 288 4.17 -74.55 -75.05
CA GLU A 288 3.18 -74.80 -76.10
C GLU A 288 1.84 -74.18 -75.67
N VAL A 289 1.56 -72.99 -76.20
CA VAL A 289 0.34 -72.24 -75.96
C VAL A 289 -0.02 -71.70 -77.33
N GLY A 290 -0.93 -72.39 -78.03
CA GLY A 290 -1.22 -72.15 -79.44
C GLY A 290 -1.34 -70.67 -79.82
N HIS A 291 -0.89 -70.34 -81.03
CA HIS A 291 -0.58 -69.00 -81.51
C HIS A 291 -1.62 -67.92 -81.15
N ASP A 292 -2.90 -68.20 -81.43
CA ASP A 292 -4.00 -67.26 -81.22
C ASP A 292 -4.17 -66.85 -79.75
N SER A 293 -3.94 -67.78 -78.81
CA SER A 293 -4.06 -67.49 -77.38
C SER A 293 -2.92 -66.60 -76.86
N LEU A 294 -1.73 -66.71 -77.44
CA LEU A 294 -0.60 -65.84 -77.11
C LEU A 294 -0.85 -64.41 -77.61
N VAL A 295 -1.34 -64.26 -78.84
CA VAL A 295 -1.71 -62.96 -79.41
C VAL A 295 -2.82 -62.29 -78.60
N GLU A 296 -3.85 -63.04 -78.22
CA GLU A 296 -4.96 -62.51 -77.41
C GLU A 296 -4.50 -62.04 -76.02
N LYS A 297 -3.66 -62.81 -75.32
CA LYS A 297 -3.13 -62.41 -74.00
C LYS A 297 -2.24 -61.17 -74.06
N VAL A 298 -1.42 -61.03 -75.10
CA VAL A 298 -0.58 -59.83 -75.29
C VAL A 298 -1.46 -58.61 -75.58
N ASN A 299 -2.51 -58.76 -76.39
CA ASN A 299 -3.46 -57.68 -76.68
C ASN A 299 -4.24 -57.24 -75.44
N GLN A 300 -4.80 -58.19 -74.66
CA GLN A 300 -5.51 -57.85 -73.42
C GLN A 300 -4.62 -57.09 -72.43
N LYS A 301 -3.33 -57.45 -72.34
CA LYS A 301 -2.40 -56.78 -71.45
C LYS A 301 -1.99 -55.39 -71.95
N LEU A 302 -1.92 -55.19 -73.27
CA LEU A 302 -1.72 -53.88 -73.90
C LEU A 302 -2.92 -52.94 -73.69
N ASP A 303 -4.14 -53.46 -73.70
CA ASP A 303 -5.35 -52.65 -73.47
C ASP A 303 -5.54 -52.25 -72.00
N SER A 304 -4.90 -52.98 -71.06
CA SER A 304 -4.98 -52.74 -69.62
C SER A 304 -3.90 -51.81 -69.04
N LEU A 305 -2.94 -51.37 -69.88
CA LEU A 305 -1.83 -50.48 -69.53
C LEU A 305 -2.09 -49.05 -70.03
#